data_AF-A0A855VJM7-F1
#
_entry.id   AF-A0A855VJM7-F1
#
_cell.length_a   1.000
_cell.length_b   1.000
_cell.length_c   1.000
_cell.angle_alpha   90.00
_cell.angle_beta   90.00
_cell.angle_gamma   90.00
#
_symmetry.space_group_name_H-M   'P 1'
#
loop_
_entity.id
_entity.type
_entity.pdbx_description
1 polymer ?
#
loop_
_entity_poly.entity_id
_entity_poly.type
_entity_poly.pdbx_seq_one_letter_code
_entity_poly.pdbx_strand_id
1 'polypeptide(L)'
;MLALAELQQRRAAMLQGSEPVTTTNKLPEETGSSLQLRNLIRQRHAEWSQATFGDVGPVGPLKHLSKEALEAAEEPDDLSEWADMQFLLWDAQRRAGISDGEITAAMEEKLKVNMARQWPEPKDGEPRLHIKAGLNLEGQEKQKK
;
A
#
# COMPACT_ATOMS: atom_id res chain seq x y z
N MET A 1 -6.17 7.71 -21.99
CA MET A 1 -7.53 7.63 -21.39
C MET A 1 -8.19 6.26 -21.60
N LEU A 2 -8.13 5.64 -22.79
CA LEU A 2 -8.72 4.30 -23.01
C LEU A 2 -8.19 3.18 -22.08
N ALA A 3 -6.92 3.22 -21.68
CA ALA A 3 -6.32 2.17 -20.84
C ALA A 3 -6.78 2.18 -19.36
N LEU A 4 -7.21 3.33 -18.82
CA LEU A 4 -7.59 3.42 -17.40
C LEU A 4 -8.95 2.77 -17.14
N ALA A 5 -9.93 3.04 -18.01
CA ALA A 5 -11.27 2.46 -17.92
C ALA A 5 -11.25 0.92 -18.08
N GLU A 6 -10.41 0.40 -18.98
CA GLU A 6 -10.28 -1.04 -19.18
C GLU A 6 -9.57 -1.73 -18.01
N LEU A 7 -8.58 -1.07 -17.39
CA LEU A 7 -7.95 -1.53 -16.14
C LEU A 7 -8.93 -1.50 -14.95
N GLN A 8 -9.80 -0.49 -14.87
CA GLN A 8 -10.83 -0.38 -13.84
C GLN A 8 -11.87 -1.51 -13.96
N GLN A 9 -12.36 -1.80 -15.19
CA GLN A 9 -13.31 -2.89 -15.41
C GLN A 9 -12.73 -4.27 -15.05
N ARG A 10 -11.47 -4.55 -15.41
CA ARG A 10 -10.80 -5.81 -15.03
C ARG A 10 -10.59 -5.92 -13.52
N ARG A 11 -10.35 -4.80 -12.83
CA ARG A 11 -10.18 -4.76 -11.38
C ARG A 11 -11.50 -5.00 -10.65
N ALA A 12 -12.60 -4.39 -11.10
CA ALA A 12 -13.93 -4.61 -10.52
C ALA A 12 -14.35 -6.10 -10.57
N ALA A 13 -14.04 -6.80 -11.67
CA ALA A 13 -14.31 -8.24 -11.80
C ALA A 13 -13.48 -9.12 -10.83
N MET A 14 -12.22 -8.75 -10.57
CA MET A 14 -11.36 -9.46 -9.61
C MET A 14 -11.79 -9.23 -8.15
N LEU A 15 -12.23 -8.02 -7.80
CA LEU A 15 -12.72 -7.70 -6.45
C LEU A 15 -14.07 -8.39 -6.12
N GLN A 16 -14.86 -8.74 -7.13
CA GLN A 16 -16.15 -9.43 -6.97
C GLN A 16 -16.03 -10.97 -6.87
N GLY A 17 -14.82 -11.53 -6.82
CA GLY A 17 -14.60 -12.97 -6.65
C GLY A 17 -14.99 -13.83 -7.86
N SER A 18 -15.22 -13.21 -9.03
CA SER A 18 -15.58 -13.90 -10.28
C SER A 18 -14.39 -14.51 -11.02
N GLU A 19 -13.17 -14.12 -10.63
CA GLU A 19 -11.89 -14.67 -11.08
C GLU A 19 -11.06 -15.00 -9.82
N PRO A 20 -10.37 -16.15 -9.75
CA PRO A 20 -9.51 -16.43 -8.62
C PRO A 20 -8.35 -15.41 -8.61
N VAL A 21 -7.92 -14.96 -7.43
CA VAL A 21 -6.66 -14.22 -7.21
C VAL A 21 -5.46 -15.18 -7.41
N THR A 22 -5.49 -15.97 -8.46
CA THR A 22 -4.40 -16.82 -8.93
C THR A 22 -4.24 -16.54 -10.41
N THR A 23 -3.73 -15.36 -10.71
CA THR A 23 -2.93 -15.20 -11.91
C THR A 23 -1.59 -14.73 -11.42
N THR A 24 -0.54 -15.52 -11.66
CA THR A 24 0.83 -15.04 -11.78
C THR A 24 0.85 -13.99 -12.90
N ASN A 25 0.30 -12.81 -12.62
CA ASN A 25 0.47 -11.64 -13.46
C ASN A 25 1.94 -11.31 -13.30
N LYS A 26 2.76 -11.73 -14.27
CA LYS A 26 4.01 -11.02 -14.51
C LYS A 26 3.62 -9.56 -14.68
N LEU A 27 3.85 -8.76 -13.65
CA LEU A 27 3.69 -7.33 -13.75
C LEU A 27 4.54 -6.91 -14.95
N PRO A 28 3.96 -6.23 -15.96
CA PRO A 28 4.72 -5.76 -17.08
C PRO A 28 5.86 -4.88 -16.53
N GLU A 29 7.06 -5.04 -17.08
CA GLU A 29 8.17 -4.18 -16.71
C GLU A 29 7.77 -2.72 -16.99
N GLU A 30 7.97 -1.87 -16.00
CA GLU A 30 7.78 -0.44 -16.16
C GLU A 30 8.75 0.07 -17.23
N THR A 31 8.20 0.71 -18.26
CA THR A 31 9.00 1.35 -19.31
C THR A 31 9.71 2.59 -18.75
N GLY A 32 10.80 3.02 -19.39
CA GLY A 32 11.48 4.25 -19.01
C GLY A 32 10.55 5.48 -19.00
N SER A 33 9.58 5.54 -19.92
CA SER A 33 8.64 6.67 -20.00
C SER A 33 7.60 6.69 -18.88
N SER A 34 7.09 5.53 -18.43
CA SER A 34 6.17 5.48 -17.28
C SER A 34 6.87 5.89 -15.98
N LEU A 35 8.11 5.47 -15.78
CA LEU A 35 8.93 5.89 -14.63
C LEU A 35 9.17 7.41 -14.64
N GLN A 36 9.52 7.98 -15.80
CA GLN A 36 9.70 9.42 -15.97
C GLN A 36 8.42 10.20 -15.63
N LEU A 37 7.26 9.74 -16.11
CA LEU A 37 5.98 10.37 -15.80
C LEU A 37 5.64 10.30 -14.30
N ARG A 38 5.85 9.15 -13.67
CA ARG A 38 5.62 8.98 -12.22
C ARG A 38 6.50 9.91 -11.39
N ASN A 39 7.77 10.07 -11.77
CA ASN A 39 8.69 11.01 -11.12
C ASN A 39 8.25 12.47 -11.31
N LEU A 40 7.77 12.85 -12.50
CA LEU A 40 7.24 14.18 -12.75
C LEU A 40 5.99 14.49 -11.91
N ILE A 41 5.07 13.53 -11.81
CA ILE A 41 3.87 13.65 -10.96
C ILE A 41 4.27 13.85 -9.49
N ARG A 42 5.20 13.03 -8.99
CA ARG A 42 5.73 13.13 -7.62
C ARG A 42 6.37 14.50 -7.34
N GLN A 43 7.15 15.03 -8.29
CA GLN A 43 7.77 16.34 -8.16
C GLN A 43 6.71 17.45 -8.09
N ARG A 44 5.74 17.45 -9.02
CA ARG A 44 4.65 18.45 -9.02
C ARG A 44 3.83 18.41 -7.73
N HIS A 45 3.55 17.21 -7.23
CA HIS A 45 2.87 17.03 -5.95
C HIS A 45 3.69 17.63 -4.79
N ALA A 46 5.00 17.37 -4.75
CA ALA A 46 5.89 17.92 -3.73
C ALA A 46 5.92 19.46 -3.75
N GLU A 47 6.01 20.06 -4.94
CA GLU A 47 5.97 21.52 -5.16
C GLU A 47 4.65 22.13 -4.69
N TRP A 48 3.51 21.55 -5.11
CA TRP A 48 2.19 21.99 -4.69
C TRP A 48 1.98 21.88 -3.17
N SER A 49 2.35 20.74 -2.58
CA SER A 49 2.21 20.51 -1.14
C SER A 49 3.10 21.46 -0.33
N GLN A 50 4.31 21.78 -0.81
CA GLN A 50 5.16 22.78 -0.17
C GLN A 50 4.55 24.17 -0.25
N ALA A 51 4.01 24.58 -1.41
CA ALA A 51 3.38 25.88 -1.58
C ALA A 51 2.10 26.04 -0.75
N THR A 52 1.34 24.95 -0.57
CA THR A 52 0.04 24.96 0.11
C THR A 52 0.18 24.85 1.62
N PHE A 53 1.01 23.92 2.10
CA PHE A 53 1.09 23.57 3.52
C PHE A 53 2.36 24.11 4.20
N GLY A 54 3.32 24.62 3.43
CA GLY A 54 4.58 25.12 3.95
C GLY A 54 5.49 24.02 4.53
N ASP A 55 6.38 24.45 5.41
CA ASP A 55 7.40 23.62 6.05
C ASP A 55 6.86 22.87 7.26
N VAL A 56 6.06 21.83 6.99
CA VAL A 56 5.53 20.91 8.00
C VAL A 56 6.24 19.55 7.95
N GLY A 57 6.29 18.87 9.10
CA GLY A 57 6.90 17.54 9.23
C GLY A 57 6.01 16.39 8.70
N PRO A 58 6.53 15.15 8.72
CA PRO A 58 5.90 13.99 8.08
C PRO A 58 4.67 13.44 8.83
N VAL A 59 4.45 13.84 10.08
CA VAL A 59 3.40 13.26 10.94
C VAL A 59 1.99 13.57 10.43
N GLY A 60 1.75 14.76 9.86
CA GLY A 60 0.46 15.15 9.30
C GLY A 60 0.03 14.20 8.16
N PRO A 61 0.82 14.10 7.08
CA PRO A 61 0.55 13.17 5.99
C PRO A 61 0.40 11.71 6.43
N LEU A 62 1.17 11.23 7.42
CA LEU A 62 1.02 9.86 7.94
C LEU A 62 -0.31 9.62 8.66
N LYS A 63 -0.79 10.60 9.43
CA LYS A 63 -2.11 10.54 10.06
C LYS A 63 -3.22 10.57 9.02
N HIS A 64 -3.04 11.35 7.95
CA HIS A 64 -3.97 11.40 6.83
C HIS A 64 -3.98 10.07 6.07
N LEU A 65 -2.81 9.50 5.78
CA LEU A 65 -2.67 8.20 5.11
C LEU A 65 -3.45 7.09 5.84
N SER A 66 -3.54 7.15 7.16
CA SER A 66 -4.32 6.19 7.95
C SER A 66 -5.83 6.28 7.71
N LYS A 67 -6.34 7.45 7.32
CA LYS A 67 -7.76 7.66 6.97
C LYS A 67 -8.04 7.20 5.55
N GLU A 68 -7.23 7.62 4.58
CA GLU A 68 -7.36 7.19 3.18
C GLU A 68 -7.21 5.67 3.04
N ALA A 69 -6.42 5.02 3.90
CA ALA A 69 -6.34 3.56 3.93
C ALA A 69 -7.64 2.88 4.38
N LEU A 70 -8.47 3.55 5.19
CA LEU A 70 -9.81 3.07 5.56
C LEU A 70 -10.80 3.33 4.42
N GLU A 71 -10.74 4.52 3.80
CA GLU A 71 -11.58 4.88 2.65
C GLU A 71 -11.31 3.93 1.45
N ALA A 72 -10.05 3.69 1.12
CA ALA A 72 -9.64 2.70 0.12
C ALA A 72 -10.03 1.24 0.47
N ALA A 73 -10.19 0.92 1.76
CA ALA A 73 -10.65 -0.41 2.18
C ALA A 73 -12.18 -0.56 2.04
N GLU A 74 -12.93 0.54 2.15
CA GLU A 74 -14.38 0.59 1.90
C GLU A 74 -14.69 0.58 0.40
N GLU A 75 -13.90 1.29 -0.42
CA GLU A 75 -14.08 1.43 -1.87
C GLU A 75 -12.81 1.00 -2.65
N PRO A 76 -12.44 -0.30 -2.62
CA PRO A 76 -11.18 -0.77 -3.23
C PRO A 76 -11.10 -0.63 -4.76
N ASP A 77 -12.22 -0.37 -5.42
CA ASP A 77 -12.32 -0.07 -6.85
C ASP A 77 -12.15 1.42 -7.20
N ASP A 78 -12.23 2.33 -6.23
CA ASP A 78 -11.93 3.75 -6.47
C ASP A 78 -10.42 3.98 -6.51
N LEU A 79 -9.91 4.28 -7.71
CA LEU A 79 -8.50 4.61 -7.94
C LEU A 79 -8.05 5.91 -7.27
N SER A 80 -8.98 6.81 -6.94
CA SER A 80 -8.65 8.09 -6.32
C SER A 80 -8.06 7.88 -4.92
N GLU A 81 -8.68 7.02 -4.12
CA GLU A 81 -8.22 6.63 -2.78
C GLU A 81 -6.82 5.99 -2.78
N TRP A 82 -6.54 5.14 -3.78
CA TRP A 82 -5.18 4.59 -3.97
C TRP A 82 -4.16 5.67 -4.34
N ALA A 83 -4.57 6.67 -5.12
CA ALA A 83 -3.70 7.78 -5.48
C ALA A 83 -3.41 8.66 -4.27
N ASP A 84 -4.40 8.92 -3.41
CA ASP A 84 -4.23 9.67 -2.17
C ASP A 84 -3.26 8.97 -1.22
N MET A 85 -3.37 7.64 -1.05
CA MET A 85 -2.36 6.88 -0.31
C MET A 85 -0.94 7.06 -0.88
N GLN A 86 -0.80 7.04 -2.21
CA GLN A 86 0.50 7.19 -2.85
C GLN A 86 1.07 8.61 -2.65
N PHE A 87 0.25 9.65 -2.80
CA PHE A 87 0.64 11.03 -2.59
C PHE A 87 1.05 11.29 -1.15
N LEU A 88 0.26 10.83 -0.17
CA LEU A 88 0.54 11.03 1.25
C LEU A 88 1.80 10.29 1.71
N LEU A 89 2.04 9.08 1.19
CA LEU A 89 3.27 8.35 1.47
C LEU A 89 4.50 9.09 0.91
N TRP A 90 4.44 9.58 -0.33
CA TRP A 90 5.52 10.39 -0.91
C TRP A 90 5.74 11.69 -0.13
N ASP A 91 4.65 12.31 0.33
CA ASP A 91 4.68 13.55 1.08
C ASP A 91 5.39 13.36 2.42
N ALA A 92 4.99 12.32 3.17
CA ALA A 92 5.62 11.93 4.42
C ALA A 92 7.09 11.58 4.22
N GLN A 93 7.42 10.77 3.21
CA GLN A 93 8.79 10.33 2.96
C GLN A 93 9.73 11.52 2.73
N ARG A 94 9.37 12.46 1.83
CA ARG A 94 10.23 13.62 1.56
C ARG A 94 10.35 14.55 2.76
N ARG A 95 9.28 14.75 3.54
CA ARG A 95 9.29 15.60 4.75
C ARG A 95 10.12 14.99 5.88
N ALA A 96 10.30 13.68 5.87
CA ALA A 96 11.23 12.98 6.75
C ALA A 96 12.68 12.99 6.24
N GLY A 97 12.95 13.56 5.06
CA GLY A 97 14.28 13.55 4.44
C GLY A 97 14.71 12.18 3.91
N ILE A 98 13.78 11.23 3.76
CA ILE A 98 14.10 9.85 3.33
C ILE A 98 14.23 9.81 1.81
N SER A 99 15.43 9.46 1.34
CA SER A 99 15.70 9.28 -0.09
C SER A 99 15.10 7.99 -0.64
N ASP A 100 14.97 7.93 -1.97
CA ASP A 100 14.50 6.71 -2.64
C ASP A 100 15.49 5.54 -2.46
N GLY A 101 16.78 5.81 -2.33
CA GLY A 101 17.78 4.79 -2.03
C GLY A 101 17.60 4.19 -0.63
N GLU A 102 17.38 5.03 0.39
CA GLU A 102 17.20 4.59 1.77
C GLU A 102 15.93 3.75 1.93
N ILE A 103 14.79 4.20 1.39
CA ILE A 103 13.55 3.42 1.49
C ILE A 103 13.63 2.12 0.71
N THR A 104 14.30 2.10 -0.46
CA THR A 104 14.47 0.88 -1.25
C THR A 104 15.32 -0.15 -0.51
N ALA A 105 16.45 0.27 0.09
CA ALA A 105 17.27 -0.62 0.90
C ALA A 105 16.50 -1.15 2.12
N ALA A 106 15.73 -0.29 2.80
CA ALA A 106 14.89 -0.69 3.93
C ALA A 106 13.79 -1.68 3.51
N MET A 107 13.19 -1.50 2.33
CA MET A 107 12.20 -2.42 1.76
C MET A 107 12.81 -3.79 1.46
N GLU A 108 14.01 -3.84 0.89
CA GLU A 108 14.71 -5.11 0.61
C GLU A 108 14.99 -5.90 1.89
N GLU A 109 15.57 -5.24 2.91
CA GLU A 109 15.85 -5.87 4.20
C GLU A 109 14.56 -6.29 4.93
N LYS A 110 13.52 -5.45 4.87
CA LYS A 110 12.22 -5.77 5.47
C LYS A 110 11.56 -6.96 4.80
N LEU A 111 11.70 -7.10 3.48
CA LEU A 111 11.17 -8.23 2.73
C LEU A 111 11.83 -9.55 3.16
N LYS A 112 13.16 -9.58 3.30
CA LYS A 112 13.90 -10.75 3.82
C LYS A 112 13.36 -11.19 5.19
N VAL A 113 13.16 -10.24 6.10
CA VAL A 113 12.57 -10.50 7.42
C VAL A 113 11.14 -11.03 7.32
N ASN A 114 10.31 -10.45 6.45
CA ASN A 114 8.92 -10.89 6.28
C ASN A 114 8.80 -12.30 5.71
N MET A 115 9.70 -12.68 4.79
CA MET A 115 9.75 -14.03 4.20
C MET A 115 10.19 -15.10 5.21
N ALA A 116 11.03 -14.73 6.19
CA ALA A 116 11.51 -15.65 7.22
C ALA A 116 10.51 -15.85 8.39
N ARG A 117 9.37 -15.15 8.40
CA ARG A 117 8.35 -15.24 9.46
C ARG A 117 7.36 -16.37 9.21
N GLN A 118 6.73 -16.80 10.30
CA GLN A 118 5.53 -17.64 10.24
C GLN A 118 4.27 -16.77 10.22
N TRP A 119 3.32 -17.16 9.37
CA TRP A 119 2.07 -16.45 9.14
C TRP A 119 0.89 -17.38 9.41
N PRO A 120 -0.22 -16.88 9.99
CA PRO A 120 -1.44 -17.65 10.11
C PRO A 120 -2.10 -17.89 8.74
N GLU A 121 -3.07 -18.80 8.71
CA GLU A 121 -3.87 -19.06 7.51
C GLU A 121 -4.51 -17.77 6.95
N PRO A 122 -4.60 -17.64 5.62
CA PRO A 122 -5.29 -16.54 4.98
C PRO A 122 -6.74 -16.38 5.43
N LYS A 123 -7.11 -15.15 5.82
CA LYS A 123 -8.51 -14.71 5.93
C LYS A 123 -8.69 -13.45 5.09
N ASP A 124 -9.70 -13.47 4.23
CA ASP A 124 -10.02 -12.35 3.37
C ASP A 124 -10.60 -11.17 4.17
N GLY A 125 -10.31 -9.94 3.73
CA GLY A 125 -10.74 -8.70 4.39
C GLY A 125 -10.09 -8.39 5.74
N GLU A 126 -9.14 -9.20 6.23
CA GLU A 126 -8.63 -9.10 7.61
C GLU A 126 -7.10 -8.91 7.65
N PRO A 127 -6.58 -8.03 8.52
CA PRO A 127 -5.14 -7.88 8.71
C PRO A 127 -4.48 -9.19 9.18
N ARG A 128 -3.36 -9.55 8.57
CA ARG A 128 -2.54 -10.70 9.00
C ARG A 128 -1.35 -10.23 9.82
N LEU A 129 -1.25 -10.75 11.03
CA LEU A 129 -0.13 -10.50 11.93
C LEU A 129 0.76 -11.74 12.01
N HIS A 130 2.08 -11.54 12.01
CA HIS A 130 3.03 -12.63 12.14
C HIS A 130 2.96 -13.27 13.53
N ILE A 131 3.22 -14.58 13.58
CA ILE A 131 3.29 -15.32 14.84
C ILE A 131 4.62 -14.97 15.53
N LYS A 132 4.54 -14.42 16.75
CA LYS A 132 5.74 -14.21 17.58
C LYS A 132 6.15 -15.54 18.21
N ALA A 133 7.42 -15.92 18.10
CA ALA A 133 7.96 -17.06 18.84
C ALA A 133 7.82 -16.79 20.35
N GLY A 134 6.85 -17.45 20.99
CA GLY A 134 6.55 -17.27 22.41
C GLY A 134 5.07 -17.36 22.82
N LEU A 135 4.12 -17.54 21.90
CA LEU A 135 2.72 -17.83 22.25
C LEU A 135 2.28 -19.15 21.61
N ASN A 136 2.61 -20.26 22.26
CA ASN A 136 1.79 -21.47 22.17
C ASN A 136 0.42 -21.11 22.76
N LEU A 137 -0.55 -20.76 21.91
CA LEU A 137 -1.96 -20.74 22.31
C LEU A 137 -2.49 -22.17 22.16
N GLU A 138 -2.09 -23.04 23.07
CA GLU A 138 -2.85 -24.25 23.35
C GLU A 138 -4.19 -23.83 23.99
N GLY A 139 -5.28 -24.21 23.32
CA GLY A 139 -6.61 -24.45 23.88
C GLY A 139 -7.12 -23.48 24.95
N GLN A 140 -7.84 -22.45 24.53
CA GLN A 140 -8.92 -21.90 25.36
C GLN A 140 -10.28 -22.22 24.76
N GLU A 141 -10.64 -23.51 24.76
CA GLU A 141 -12.03 -23.91 24.88
C GLU A 141 -12.50 -23.59 26.31
N LYS A 142 -13.03 -22.38 26.50
CA LYS A 142 -13.88 -22.12 27.68
C LYS A 142 -15.29 -22.57 27.34
N GLN A 143 -15.63 -23.75 27.86
CA GLN A 143 -16.99 -24.24 28.03
C GLN A 143 -17.88 -23.12 28.59
N LYS A 144 -18.89 -22.72 27.83
CA LYS A 144 -20.06 -22.02 28.36
C LYS A 144 -20.93 -23.06 29.08
N LYS A 145 -21.00 -22.97 30.40
CA LYS A 145 -22.19 -23.28 31.19
C LYS A 145 -22.47 -22.09 32.09
#